data_AF-A0A7C9UV85-F1
#
_entry.id   AF-A0A7C9UV85-F1
#
_cell.length_a   1.000
_cell.length_b   1.000
_cell.length_c   1.000
_cell.angle_alpha   90.00
_cell.angle_beta   90.00
_cell.angle_gamma   90.00
#
_symmetry.space_group_name_H-M   'P 1'
#
loop_
_entity.id
_entity.type
_entity.pdbx_description
1 polymer ?
#
loop_
_entity_poly.entity_id
_entity_poly.type
_entity_poly.pdbx_seq_one_letter_code
_entity_poly.pdbx_strand_id
1 'polypeptide(L)'
;MRSPNPNGRPRGQTKQSKLIQRMLEDAGDVVDAVIARAKEGDSASAGLVLSRILPALRSQSEKVSFDFDASLPVSQQVEQVLQAISEGVVAPDTGKLIIEAIQSLSSIRAVEQLEERIIILEARQI
;
A
#
# COMPACT_ATOMS: atom_id res chain seq x y z
N MET A 1 23.59 13.64 29.96
CA MET A 1 24.14 12.41 30.59
C MET A 1 25.08 11.73 29.60
N ARG A 2 26.29 11.32 30.03
CA ARG A 2 27.21 10.52 29.19
C ARG A 2 26.71 9.07 29.14
N SER A 3 26.81 8.42 27.97
CA SER A 3 26.47 7.01 27.77
C SER A 3 27.15 6.12 28.83
N PRO A 4 26.44 5.15 29.44
CA PRO A 4 27.04 4.18 30.36
C PRO A 4 28.12 3.30 29.73
N ASN A 5 28.22 3.28 28.40
CA ASN A 5 29.29 2.62 27.68
C ASN A 5 30.07 3.63 26.80
N PRO A 6 31.07 4.32 27.37
CA PRO A 6 31.87 5.31 26.64
C PRO A 6 32.75 4.72 25.54
N ASN A 7 33.04 3.41 25.58
CA ASN A 7 33.86 2.71 24.58
C ASN A 7 33.04 2.04 23.47
N GLY A 8 31.70 2.11 23.52
CA GLY A 8 30.80 1.50 22.54
C GLY A 8 30.75 -0.03 22.60
N ARG A 9 29.92 -0.64 21.75
CA ARG A 9 29.84 -2.12 21.64
C ARG A 9 31.22 -2.65 21.20
N PRO A 10 31.79 -3.67 21.89
CA PRO A 10 33.12 -4.19 21.54
C PRO A 10 33.18 -4.58 20.06
N ARG A 11 34.26 -4.16 19.39
CA ARG A 11 34.50 -4.42 17.97
C ARG A 11 34.72 -5.92 17.76
N GLY A 12 33.87 -6.53 16.94
CA GLY A 12 33.96 -7.96 16.60
C GLY A 12 32.65 -8.50 16.04
N GLN A 13 32.72 -9.65 15.37
CA GLN A 13 31.52 -10.35 14.91
C GLN A 13 30.69 -10.81 16.11
N THR A 14 29.46 -10.32 16.20
CA THR A 14 28.49 -10.74 17.21
C THR A 14 28.09 -12.19 16.96
N LYS A 15 27.54 -12.89 17.97
CA LYS A 15 27.00 -14.26 17.77
C LYS A 15 26.00 -14.30 16.60
N GLN A 16 25.20 -13.24 16.47
CA GLN A 16 24.26 -13.05 15.37
C GLN A 16 24.96 -12.88 14.01
N SER A 17 26.04 -12.09 13.93
CA SER A 17 26.84 -11.92 12.71
C SER A 17 27.40 -13.24 12.19
N LYS A 18 27.92 -14.08 13.09
CA LYS A 18 28.45 -15.41 12.74
C LYS A 18 27.37 -16.35 12.22
N LEU A 19 26.16 -16.29 12.81
CA LEU A 19 25.03 -17.10 12.35
C LEU A 19 24.58 -16.67 10.95
N ILE A 20 24.42 -15.35 10.73
CA ILE A 20 24.05 -14.81 9.42
C ILE A 20 25.09 -15.18 8.37
N GLN A 21 26.38 -15.06 8.69
CA GLN A 21 27.46 -15.44 7.77
C GLN A 21 27.36 -16.91 7.36
N ARG A 22 27.16 -17.82 8.33
CA ARG A 22 26.96 -19.24 8.02
C ARG A 22 25.72 -19.48 7.16
N MET A 23 24.61 -18.81 7.46
CA MET A 23 23.39 -18.91 6.65
C MET A 23 23.59 -18.43 5.21
N LEU A 24 24.44 -17.42 4.99
CA LEU A 24 24.79 -16.92 3.66
C LEU A 24 25.71 -17.88 2.92
N GLU A 25 26.68 -18.48 3.62
CA GLU A 25 27.57 -19.51 3.06
C GLU A 25 26.77 -20.74 2.60
N ASP A 26 25.80 -21.19 3.41
CA ASP A 26 24.94 -22.36 3.12
C ASP A 26 23.74 -22.02 2.20
N ALA A 27 23.56 -20.75 1.81
CA ALA A 27 22.33 -20.30 1.13
C ALA A 27 22.09 -20.99 -0.22
N GLY A 28 23.16 -21.28 -0.98
CA GLY A 28 23.06 -21.95 -2.28
C GLY A 28 22.48 -23.36 -2.16
N ASP A 29 23.07 -24.17 -1.29
CA ASP A 29 22.63 -25.55 -1.06
C ASP A 29 21.20 -25.64 -0.54
N VAL A 30 20.80 -24.67 0.30
CA VAL A 30 19.41 -24.57 0.77
C VAL A 30 18.46 -24.27 -0.39
N VAL A 31 18.83 -23.37 -1.30
CA VAL A 31 18.02 -23.07 -2.49
C VAL A 31 17.90 -24.31 -3.38
N ASP A 32 18.99 -25.03 -3.61
CA ASP A 32 18.97 -26.27 -4.42
C ASP A 32 18.07 -27.35 -3.81
N ALA A 33 18.14 -27.54 -2.50
CA ALA A 33 17.28 -28.48 -1.78
C ALA A 33 15.79 -28.10 -1.89
N VAL A 34 15.46 -26.82 -1.77
CA VAL A 34 14.08 -26.34 -1.92
C VAL A 34 13.59 -26.52 -3.36
N ILE A 35 14.43 -26.25 -4.37
CA ILE A 35 14.10 -26.49 -5.78
C ILE A 35 13.88 -27.98 -6.05
N ALA A 36 14.71 -28.87 -5.50
CA ALA A 36 14.55 -30.31 -5.64
C ALA A 36 13.20 -30.78 -5.09
N ARG A 37 12.86 -30.40 -3.85
CA ARG A 37 11.56 -30.71 -3.24
C ARG A 37 10.38 -30.14 -4.03
N ALA A 38 10.50 -28.92 -4.53
CA ALA A 38 9.48 -28.31 -5.37
C ALA A 38 9.23 -29.14 -6.64
N LYS A 39 10.29 -29.65 -7.28
CA LYS A 39 10.20 -30.52 -8.46
C LYS A 39 9.60 -31.88 -8.16
N GLU A 40 9.75 -32.37 -6.93
CA GLU A 40 9.12 -33.61 -6.43
C GLU A 40 7.64 -33.43 -6.06
N GLY A 41 7.10 -32.21 -6.14
CA GLY A 41 5.68 -31.92 -5.89
C GLY A 41 5.36 -31.41 -4.48
N ASP A 42 6.37 -31.07 -3.67
CA ASP A 42 6.16 -30.42 -2.37
C ASP A 42 5.56 -29.02 -2.59
N SER A 43 4.27 -28.87 -2.27
CA SER A 43 3.50 -27.67 -2.59
C SER A 43 4.03 -26.42 -1.87
N ALA A 44 4.59 -26.57 -0.67
CA ALA A 44 5.17 -25.45 0.08
C ALA A 44 6.46 -24.94 -0.58
N SER A 45 7.36 -25.85 -0.96
CA SER A 45 8.60 -25.52 -1.67
C SER A 45 8.30 -24.95 -3.06
N ALA A 46 7.35 -25.53 -3.78
CA ALA A 46 6.88 -25.02 -5.06
C ALA A 46 6.31 -23.60 -4.93
N GLY A 47 5.48 -23.34 -3.91
CA GLY A 47 4.94 -22.01 -3.63
C GLY A 47 6.04 -20.97 -3.37
N LEU A 48 7.05 -21.30 -2.57
CA LEU A 48 8.19 -20.43 -2.29
C LEU A 48 8.96 -20.07 -3.57
N VAL A 49 9.27 -21.06 -4.42
CA VAL A 49 9.98 -20.85 -5.68
C VAL A 49 9.15 -20.03 -6.67
N LEU A 50 7.87 -20.38 -6.86
CA LEU A 50 6.98 -19.70 -7.80
C LEU A 50 6.78 -18.23 -7.44
N SER A 51 6.71 -17.88 -6.15
CA SER A 51 6.59 -16.48 -5.70
C SER A 51 7.78 -15.57 -6.03
N ARG A 52 8.94 -16.17 -6.35
CA ARG A 52 10.16 -15.44 -6.74
C ARG A 52 10.34 -15.34 -8.25
N ILE A 53 9.73 -16.27 -9.01
CA ILE A 53 9.80 -16.32 -10.47
C ILE A 53 8.64 -15.53 -11.09
N LEU A 54 7.44 -15.68 -10.54
CA LEU A 54 6.24 -15.01 -11.02
C LEU A 54 6.00 -13.73 -10.21
N PRO A 55 5.71 -12.58 -10.85
CA PRO A 55 5.20 -11.43 -10.13
C PRO A 55 3.91 -11.85 -9.42
N ALA A 56 3.74 -11.43 -8.16
CA ALA A 56 2.48 -11.62 -7.46
C ALA A 56 1.36 -11.07 -8.34
N LEU A 57 0.43 -11.93 -8.74
CA LEU A 57 -0.80 -11.54 -9.42
C LEU A 57 -1.53 -10.60 -8.46
N ARG A 58 -1.39 -9.29 -8.68
CA ARG A 58 -2.23 -8.32 -8.00
C ARG A 58 -3.65 -8.61 -8.48
N SER A 59 -4.58 -8.75 -7.55
CA SER A 59 -5.99 -8.73 -7.89
C SER A 59 -6.25 -7.47 -8.69
N GLN A 60 -6.48 -7.62 -10.00
CA GLN A 60 -6.96 -6.54 -10.81
C GLN A 60 -8.46 -6.50 -10.59
N SER A 61 -8.93 -5.46 -9.91
CA SER A 61 -10.35 -5.18 -9.87
C SER A 61 -10.85 -5.00 -11.30
N GLU A 62 -11.99 -5.60 -11.60
CA GLU A 62 -12.61 -5.45 -12.91
C GLU A 62 -12.88 -3.96 -13.19
N LYS A 63 -12.77 -3.55 -14.45
CA LYS A 63 -13.08 -2.16 -14.82
C LYS A 63 -14.56 -1.91 -14.60
N VAL A 64 -14.88 -0.89 -13.83
CA VAL A 64 -16.27 -0.50 -13.57
C VAL A 64 -16.62 0.74 -14.37
N SER A 65 -17.83 0.77 -14.92
CA SER A 65 -18.43 1.91 -15.62
C SER A 65 -19.79 2.18 -15.02
N PHE A 66 -20.02 3.38 -14.51
CA PHE A 66 -21.30 3.85 -13.98
C PHE A 66 -21.46 5.35 -14.28
N ASP A 67 -22.69 5.84 -14.29
CA ASP A 67 -22.95 7.26 -14.51
C ASP A 67 -22.49 8.07 -13.31
N PHE A 68 -21.60 9.03 -13.56
CA PHE A 68 -20.99 9.86 -12.53
C PHE A 68 -20.86 11.30 -13.00
N ASP A 69 -21.39 12.24 -12.24
CA ASP A 69 -21.28 13.67 -12.52
C ASP A 69 -20.42 14.37 -11.45
N ALA A 70 -19.17 14.64 -11.81
CA ALA A 70 -18.18 15.29 -10.93
C ALA A 70 -18.47 16.77 -10.63
N SER A 71 -19.46 17.37 -11.31
CA SER A 71 -19.87 18.75 -11.10
C SER A 71 -20.88 18.90 -9.95
N LEU A 72 -21.55 17.82 -9.56
CA LEU A 72 -22.55 17.83 -8.49
C LEU A 72 -21.94 18.09 -7.11
N PRO A 73 -22.75 18.48 -6.10
CA PRO A 73 -22.32 18.50 -4.71
C PRO A 73 -21.78 17.14 -4.27
N VAL A 74 -20.78 17.16 -3.37
CA VAL A 74 -20.08 15.95 -2.88
C VAL A 74 -21.05 14.89 -2.36
N SER A 75 -22.12 15.29 -1.66
CA SER A 75 -23.13 14.35 -1.16
C SER A 75 -23.82 13.60 -2.30
N GLN A 76 -24.19 14.28 -3.38
CA GLN A 76 -24.84 13.65 -4.54
C GLN A 76 -23.87 12.76 -5.33
N GLN A 77 -22.59 13.14 -5.41
CA GLN A 77 -21.57 12.27 -5.99
C GLN A 77 -21.44 10.96 -5.21
N VAL A 78 -21.47 11.02 -3.87
CA VAL A 78 -21.44 9.82 -3.03
C VAL A 78 -22.73 8.99 -3.20
N GLU A 79 -23.90 9.62 -3.29
CA GLU A 79 -25.16 8.94 -3.58
C GLU A 79 -25.14 8.19 -4.91
N GLN A 80 -24.57 8.78 -5.98
CA GLN A 80 -24.38 8.10 -7.27
C GLN A 80 -23.52 6.83 -7.15
N VAL A 81 -22.44 6.87 -6.36
CA VAL A 81 -21.60 5.70 -6.11
C VAL A 81 -22.37 4.64 -5.31
N LEU A 82 -23.11 5.03 -4.27
CA LEU A 82 -23.92 4.10 -3.47
C LEU A 82 -25.01 3.44 -4.31
N GLN A 83 -25.63 4.19 -5.22
CA GLN A 83 -26.62 3.65 -6.15
C GLN A 83 -25.97 2.60 -7.07
N ALA A 84 -24.81 2.91 -7.67
CA ALA A 84 -24.09 1.96 -8.52
C ALA A 84 -23.66 0.68 -7.78
N ILE A 85 -23.37 0.78 -6.47
CA ILE A 85 -23.15 -0.40 -5.61
C ILE A 85 -24.45 -1.20 -5.45
N SER A 86 -25.57 -0.53 -5.17
CA SER A 86 -26.87 -1.18 -4.95
C SER A 86 -27.40 -1.92 -6.19
N GLU A 87 -27.07 -1.40 -7.38
CA GLU A 87 -27.43 -2.00 -8.67
C GLU A 87 -26.46 -3.13 -9.09
N GLY A 88 -25.40 -3.37 -8.32
CA GLY A 88 -24.41 -4.42 -8.59
C GLY A 88 -23.41 -4.08 -9.69
N VAL A 89 -23.37 -2.81 -10.15
CA VAL A 89 -22.42 -2.33 -11.16
C VAL A 89 -21.04 -2.13 -10.55
N VAL A 90 -20.98 -1.62 -9.31
CA VAL A 90 -19.74 -1.38 -8.56
C VAL A 90 -19.66 -2.34 -7.38
N ALA A 91 -18.55 -3.07 -7.24
CA ALA A 91 -18.32 -3.88 -6.06
C ALA A 91 -18.13 -3.00 -4.80
N PRO A 92 -18.63 -3.41 -3.61
CA PRO A 92 -18.61 -2.57 -2.41
C PRO A 92 -17.21 -2.08 -1.98
N ASP A 93 -16.18 -2.91 -2.17
CA ASP A 93 -14.79 -2.58 -1.89
C ASP A 93 -14.26 -1.48 -2.82
N THR A 94 -14.56 -1.58 -4.11
CA THR A 94 -14.23 -0.57 -5.12
C THR A 94 -15.00 0.73 -4.87
N GLY A 95 -16.29 0.62 -4.54
CA GLY A 95 -17.12 1.77 -4.18
C GLY A 95 -16.60 2.56 -2.98
N LYS A 96 -16.11 1.85 -1.95
CA LYS A 96 -15.44 2.49 -0.80
C LYS A 96 -14.22 3.32 -1.24
N LEU A 97 -13.36 2.77 -2.11
CA LEU A 97 -12.18 3.48 -2.62
C LEU A 97 -12.57 4.74 -3.42
N ILE A 98 -13.64 4.66 -4.21
CA ILE A 98 -14.16 5.81 -4.97
C ILE A 98 -14.65 6.91 -4.02
N ILE A 99 -15.41 6.55 -2.97
CA ILE A 99 -15.89 7.51 -1.97
C ILE A 99 -14.72 8.17 -1.22
N GLU A 100 -13.68 7.42 -0.87
CA GLU A 100 -12.46 7.98 -0.26
C GLU A 100 -11.74 8.98 -1.18
N ALA A 101 -11.70 8.70 -2.49
CA ALA A 101 -11.17 9.63 -3.48
C ALA A 101 -12.01 10.92 -3.60
N ILE A 102 -13.34 10.80 -3.59
CA ILE A 102 -14.26 11.96 -3.57
C ILE A 102 -14.02 12.82 -2.33
N GLN A 103 -13.87 12.19 -1.16
CA GLN A 103 -13.60 12.90 0.11
C GLN A 103 -12.27 13.66 0.07
N SER A 104 -11.25 13.07 -0.56
CA SER A 104 -9.95 13.71 -0.75
C SER A 104 -10.07 14.95 -1.62
N LEU A 105 -10.78 14.87 -2.75
CA LEU A 105 -11.05 16.03 -3.61
C LEU A 105 -11.86 17.12 -2.88
N SER A 106 -12.88 16.73 -2.11
CA SER A 106 -13.65 17.68 -1.30
C SER A 106 -12.78 18.45 -0.31
N SER A 107 -11.81 17.77 0.30
CA SER A 107 -10.90 18.39 1.26
C SER A 107 -9.97 19.40 0.58
N ILE A 108 -9.46 19.08 -0.61
CA ILE A 108 -8.65 20.00 -1.42
C ILE A 108 -9.46 21.26 -1.78
N ARG A 109 -10.68 21.09 -2.31
CA ARG A 109 -11.57 22.22 -2.66
C ARG A 109 -11.88 23.12 -1.45
N ALA A 110 -12.07 22.52 -0.28
CA ALA A 110 -12.31 23.29 0.95
C ALA A 110 -11.08 24.14 1.33
N VAL A 111 -9.86 23.60 1.16
CA VAL A 111 -8.62 24.34 1.40
C VAL A 111 -8.50 25.51 0.42
N GLU A 112 -8.72 25.27 -0.88
CA GLU A 112 -8.68 26.32 -1.92
C GLU A 112 -9.68 27.46 -1.62
N GLN A 113 -10.91 27.13 -1.23
CA GLN A 113 -11.93 28.12 -0.87
C GLN A 113 -11.55 28.92 0.38
N LEU A 114 -10.93 28.29 1.38
CA LEU A 114 -10.47 28.99 2.58
C LEU A 114 -9.31 29.93 2.26
N GLU A 115 -8.36 29.51 1.43
CA GLU A 115 -7.25 30.34 0.95
C GLU A 115 -7.77 31.59 0.23
N GLU A 116 -8.71 31.43 -0.72
CA GLU A 116 -9.31 32.55 -1.44
C GLU A 116 -9.99 33.55 -0.47
N ARG A 117 -10.74 33.04 0.51
CA ARG A 117 -11.40 33.88 1.52
C ARG A 117 -10.39 34.62 2.39
N ILE A 118 -9.27 33.99 2.76
CA ILE A 118 -8.22 34.64 3.55
C ILE A 118 -7.59 35.79 2.75
N ILE A 119 -7.23 35.56 1.48
CA ILE A 119 -6.66 36.59 0.61
C ILE A 119 -7.58 37.82 0.52
N ILE A 120 -8.89 37.59 0.32
CA ILE A 120 -9.88 38.68 0.26
C ILE A 120 -9.95 39.46 1.58
N LEU A 121 -9.89 38.76 2.72
CA LEU A 121 -9.97 39.39 4.03
C LEU A 121 -8.70 40.17 4.37
N GLU A 122 -7.52 39.64 4.06
CA GLU A 122 -6.24 40.32 4.25
C GLU A 122 -6.13 41.57 3.38
N ALA A 123 -6.62 41.52 2.13
CA ALA A 123 -6.67 42.68 1.25
C ALA A 123 -7.59 43.81 1.76
N ARG A 124 -8.56 43.51 2.63
CA ARG A 124 -9.47 44.50 3.26
C ARG A 124 -8.93 45.09 4.57
N GLN A 125 -7.88 44.51 5.15
CA GLN A 125 -7.27 45.00 6.39
C GLN A 125 -6.09 45.95 6.15
N ILE A 126 -5.78 46.26 4.89
CA ILE A 126 -4.87 47.32 4.44
C ILE A 126 -5.69 48.58 4.16
#